data_AF-A0A4R6ZT44-F1
#
_entry.id   AF-A0A4R6ZT44-F1
#
_cell.length_a   1.000
_cell.length_b   1.000
_cell.length_c   1.000
_cell.angle_alpha   90.00
_cell.angle_beta   90.00
_cell.angle_gamma   90.00
#
_symmetry.space_group_name_H-M   'P 1'
#
loop_
_entity.id
_entity.type
_entity.pdbx_description
1 polymer ?
#
loop_
_entity_poly.entity_id
_entity_poly.type
_entity_poly.pdbx_seq_one_letter_code
_entity_poly.pdbx_strand_id
1 'polypeptide(L)'
;MTLSIGDRIPDITLKTNGPDGPQDQSTGEFFADRRVVLFAVPGAFTPGCSNTHMPGFVVRADDILARGADALACLSVNDAFVMGAWQKDQNAEAITMLADGNAEFTHAIGMDKDATAGGMGIRSHRYALIAYDGVVEYLGVDTEKGVVDKSSAETILDRLG
;
A
#
# COMPACT_ATOMS: atom_id res chain seq x y z
N MET A 1 0.58 -1.89 18.03
CA MET A 1 -0.70 -2.63 17.95
C MET A 1 -0.72 -3.26 16.57
N THR A 2 -1.13 -4.52 16.42
CA THR A 2 -1.25 -5.11 15.08
C THR A 2 -2.65 -4.86 14.55
N LEU A 3 -2.74 -4.15 13.43
CA LEU A 3 -4.00 -3.82 12.79
C LEU A 3 -4.81 -5.08 12.45
N SER A 4 -6.10 -5.04 12.72
CA SER A 4 -7.05 -6.12 12.47
C SER A 4 -8.30 -5.60 11.75
N ILE A 5 -9.11 -6.52 11.23
CA ILE A 5 -10.42 -6.18 10.65
C ILE A 5 -11.29 -5.54 11.74
N GLY A 6 -11.96 -4.43 11.41
CA GLY A 6 -12.76 -3.62 12.31
C GLY A 6 -11.99 -2.50 13.01
N ASP A 7 -10.66 -2.50 12.96
CA ASP A 7 -9.85 -1.40 13.49
C ASP A 7 -9.91 -0.18 12.56
N ARG A 8 -9.76 1.01 13.15
CA ARG A 8 -9.57 2.25 12.40
C ARG A 8 -8.09 2.49 12.11
N ILE A 9 -7.79 2.82 10.86
CA ILE A 9 -6.47 3.22 10.41
C ILE A 9 -6.03 4.47 11.19
N PRO A 10 -4.80 4.48 11.76
CA PRO A 10 -4.32 5.64 12.49
C PRO A 10 -4.12 6.83 11.55
N ASP A 11 -4.43 8.03 12.04
CA ASP A 11 -4.17 9.28 11.33
C ASP A 11 -2.70 9.68 11.51
N ILE A 12 -1.92 9.51 10.45
CA ILE A 12 -0.49 9.74 10.38
C ILE A 12 -0.22 10.45 9.04
N THR A 13 0.63 11.48 9.08
CA THR A 13 1.04 12.18 7.87
C THR A 13 2.14 11.40 7.15
N LEU A 14 1.83 10.93 5.95
CA LEU A 14 2.76 10.33 5.00
C LEU A 14 3.22 11.34 3.96
N LYS A 15 4.15 10.93 3.10
CA LYS A 15 4.48 11.67 1.87
C LYS A 15 3.80 11.01 0.66
N THR A 16 3.45 11.81 -0.34
CA THR A 16 3.04 11.35 -1.68
C THR A 16 3.88 12.06 -2.75
N ASN A 17 3.96 11.50 -3.95
CA ASN A 17 4.66 12.10 -5.08
C ASN A 17 3.74 13.07 -5.85
N GLY A 18 3.52 14.25 -5.29
CA GLY A 18 2.75 15.32 -5.90
C GLY A 18 3.37 15.87 -7.20
N PRO A 19 2.63 16.70 -7.96
CA PRO A 19 3.04 17.21 -9.27
C PRO A 19 4.35 18.00 -9.23
N ASP A 20 4.60 18.71 -8.13
CA ASP A 20 5.78 19.56 -7.93
C ASP A 20 6.83 18.94 -6.98
N GLY A 21 6.68 17.65 -6.65
CA GLY A 21 7.54 16.92 -5.72
C GLY A 21 6.79 16.39 -4.49
N PRO A 22 7.51 15.94 -3.46
CA PRO A 22 6.91 15.35 -2.27
C PRO A 22 5.93 16.30 -1.56
N GLN A 23 4.73 15.79 -1.28
CA GLN A 23 3.67 16.51 -0.57
C GLN A 23 3.20 15.70 0.64
N ASP A 24 2.66 16.38 1.64
CA ASP A 24 2.05 15.72 2.81
C ASP A 24 0.71 15.08 2.42
N GLN A 25 0.45 13.91 2.98
CA GLN A 25 -0.82 13.18 2.84
C GLN A 25 -1.20 12.61 4.21
N SER A 26 -2.22 13.16 4.85
CA SER A 26 -2.82 12.54 6.06
C SER A 26 -3.53 11.25 5.65
N THR A 27 -3.30 10.16 6.38
CA THR A 27 -4.07 8.92 6.24
C THR A 27 -5.50 9.10 6.74
N GLY A 28 -5.75 9.91 7.78
CA GLY A 28 -7.11 10.23 8.21
C GLY A 28 -7.93 10.82 7.06
N GLU A 29 -7.41 11.86 6.41
CA GLU A 29 -8.04 12.49 5.24
C GLU A 29 -8.08 11.53 4.03
N PHE A 30 -7.02 10.76 3.81
CA PHE A 30 -6.96 9.81 2.69
C PHE A 30 -7.98 8.67 2.83
N PHE A 31 -8.47 8.34 4.02
CA PHE A 31 -9.42 7.24 4.19
C PHE A 31 -10.83 7.69 4.57
N ALA A 32 -11.04 8.99 4.82
CA ALA A 32 -12.34 9.54 5.23
C ALA A 32 -13.39 9.43 4.11
N ASP A 33 -14.61 9.04 4.51
CA ASP A 33 -15.81 9.02 3.65
C ASP A 33 -15.68 8.29 2.31
N ARG A 34 -14.73 7.35 2.20
CA ARG A 34 -14.50 6.59 0.96
C ARG A 34 -13.99 5.19 1.21
N ARG A 35 -14.19 4.29 0.24
CA ARG A 35 -13.61 2.95 0.21
C ARG A 35 -12.25 2.98 -0.48
N VAL A 36 -11.21 2.65 0.26
CA VAL A 36 -9.84 2.63 -0.22
C VAL A 36 -9.32 1.21 -0.28
N VAL A 37 -8.73 0.85 -1.42
CA VAL A 37 -7.83 -0.30 -1.52
C VAL A 37 -6.40 0.19 -1.32
N LEU A 38 -5.72 -0.38 -0.33
CA LEU A 38 -4.30 -0.12 -0.09
C LEU A 38 -3.54 -1.44 -0.17
N PHE A 39 -2.48 -1.49 -0.97
CA PHE A 39 -1.50 -2.58 -0.90
C PHE A 39 -0.14 -2.04 -0.48
N ALA A 40 0.56 -2.80 0.36
CA ALA A 40 1.88 -2.43 0.85
C ALA A 40 2.93 -3.42 0.35
N VAL A 41 4.10 -2.88 0.04
CA VAL A 41 5.25 -3.64 -0.46
C VAL A 41 6.48 -3.44 0.42
N PRO A 42 7.33 -4.47 0.55
CA PRO A 42 8.61 -4.36 1.24
C PRO A 42 9.55 -3.29 0.70
N GLY A 43 9.46 -2.93 -0.58
CA GLY A 43 10.32 -1.90 -1.16
C GLY A 43 10.12 -1.75 -2.66
N ALA A 44 10.14 -0.50 -3.12
CA ALA A 44 10.21 -0.16 -4.54
C ALA A 44 11.40 -0.86 -5.22
N PHE A 45 11.27 -1.17 -6.52
CA PHE A 45 12.28 -1.84 -7.35
C PHE A 45 12.73 -3.25 -6.92
N THR A 46 12.15 -3.85 -5.87
CA THR A 46 12.46 -5.24 -5.50
C THR A 46 11.72 -6.24 -6.41
N PRO A 47 12.28 -7.43 -6.73
CA PRO A 47 11.74 -8.31 -7.77
C PRO A 47 10.27 -8.74 -7.55
N GLY A 48 9.93 -9.26 -6.36
CA GLY A 48 8.55 -9.72 -6.09
C GLY A 48 7.52 -8.57 -6.05
N CYS A 49 7.97 -7.33 -5.84
CA CYS A 49 7.08 -6.17 -5.84
C CYS A 49 6.88 -5.63 -7.26
N SER A 50 7.93 -5.60 -8.06
CA SER A 50 7.93 -5.01 -9.41
C SER A 50 7.51 -5.98 -10.51
N ASN A 51 7.62 -7.30 -10.29
CA ASN A 51 7.31 -8.30 -11.31
C ASN A 51 5.93 -8.94 -11.13
N THR A 52 5.27 -8.72 -9.99
CA THR A 52 4.03 -9.44 -9.65
C THR A 52 3.04 -8.56 -8.94
N HIS A 53 3.38 -8.03 -7.76
CA HIS A 53 2.40 -7.33 -6.92
C HIS A 53 1.90 -6.03 -7.57
N MET A 54 2.80 -5.09 -7.87
CA MET A 54 2.44 -3.82 -8.52
C MET A 54 1.80 -4.02 -9.90
N PRO A 55 2.36 -4.84 -10.83
CA PRO A 55 1.73 -5.08 -12.13
C PRO A 55 0.31 -5.64 -12.04
N GLY A 56 0.02 -6.51 -11.05
CA GLY A 56 -1.34 -7.02 -10.84
C GLY A 56 -2.34 -5.90 -10.57
N PHE A 57 -2.00 -4.96 -9.69
CA PHE A 57 -2.84 -3.80 -9.40
C PHE A 57 -2.92 -2.81 -10.57
N VAL A 58 -1.84 -2.62 -11.33
CA VAL A 58 -1.87 -1.77 -12.54
C VAL A 58 -2.83 -2.34 -13.59
N VAL A 59 -2.77 -3.65 -13.87
CA VAL A 59 -3.65 -4.30 -14.84
C VAL A 59 -5.12 -4.30 -14.38
N ARG A 60 -5.36 -4.36 -13.07
CA ARG A 60 -6.71 -4.44 -12.47
C ARG A 60 -7.25 -3.12 -11.96
N ALA A 61 -6.56 -2.00 -12.16
CA ALA A 61 -6.93 -0.72 -11.56
C ALA A 61 -8.37 -0.32 -11.93
N ASP A 62 -8.73 -0.38 -13.20
CA ASP A 62 -10.08 -0.05 -13.68
C ASP A 62 -11.14 -1.02 -13.11
N ASP A 63 -10.84 -2.32 -13.07
CA ASP A 63 -11.73 -3.34 -12.51
C ASP A 63 -12.00 -3.07 -11.02
N ILE A 64 -10.94 -2.74 -10.26
CA ILE A 64 -11.01 -2.45 -8.82
C ILE A 64 -11.87 -1.22 -8.55
N LEU A 65 -11.66 -0.15 -9.31
CA LEU A 65 -12.44 1.08 -9.20
C LEU A 65 -13.90 0.86 -9.59
N ALA A 66 -14.14 0.13 -10.68
CA ALA A 66 -15.50 -0.24 -11.13
C ALA A 66 -16.23 -1.13 -10.11
N ARG A 67 -15.51 -1.88 -9.27
CA ARG A 67 -16.04 -2.73 -8.19
C ARG A 67 -16.29 -1.97 -6.88
N GLY A 68 -16.23 -0.63 -6.89
CA GLY A 68 -16.65 0.20 -5.77
C GLY A 68 -15.53 0.63 -4.82
N ALA A 69 -14.27 0.54 -5.23
CA ALA A 69 -13.18 1.28 -4.61
C ALA A 69 -13.18 2.73 -5.15
N ASP A 70 -13.11 3.71 -4.26
CA ASP A 70 -13.01 5.13 -4.61
C ASP A 70 -11.55 5.56 -4.84
N ALA A 71 -10.59 4.82 -4.27
CA ALA A 71 -9.16 5.06 -4.45
C ALA A 71 -8.35 3.77 -4.34
N LEU A 72 -7.24 3.74 -5.06
CA LEU A 72 -6.22 2.69 -5.01
C LEU A 72 -4.87 3.31 -4.63
N ALA A 73 -4.20 2.73 -3.63
CA ALA A 73 -2.92 3.22 -3.13
C ALA A 73 -1.88 2.12 -2.94
N CYS A 74 -0.61 2.49 -3.09
CA CYS A 74 0.54 1.65 -2.79
C CYS A 74 1.38 2.27 -1.67
N LEU A 75 1.63 1.54 -0.59
CA LEU A 75 2.51 1.97 0.49
C LEU A 75 3.86 1.25 0.48
N SER A 76 4.93 1.98 0.77
CA SER A 76 6.23 1.38 1.09
C SER A 76 7.06 2.25 2.02
N VAL A 77 7.98 1.60 2.74
CA VAL A 77 9.05 2.26 3.51
C VAL A 77 10.16 2.65 2.55
N ASN A 78 9.86 3.66 1.74
CA ASN A 78 10.74 4.35 0.80
C ASN A 78 10.35 5.83 0.84
N ASP A 79 11.29 6.73 0.52
CA ASP A 79 10.98 8.14 0.36
C ASP A 79 10.12 8.41 -0.90
N ALA A 80 9.48 9.57 -0.93
CA ALA A 80 8.56 9.95 -2.00
C ALA A 80 9.24 10.13 -3.36
N PHE A 81 10.54 10.43 -3.41
CA PHE A 81 11.26 10.54 -4.68
C PHE A 81 11.42 9.16 -5.31
N VAL A 82 11.84 8.17 -4.52
CA VAL A 82 11.94 6.78 -4.97
C VAL A 82 10.56 6.22 -5.35
N MET A 83 9.53 6.46 -4.53
CA MET A 83 8.17 6.01 -4.82
C MET A 83 7.63 6.63 -6.12
N GLY A 84 7.87 7.92 -6.35
CA GLY A 84 7.44 8.60 -7.58
C GLY A 84 8.21 8.15 -8.83
N ALA A 85 9.51 7.85 -8.71
CA ALA A 85 10.27 7.26 -9.81
C ALA A 85 9.77 5.85 -10.15
N TRP A 86 9.47 5.04 -9.13
CA TRP A 86 8.96 3.68 -9.30
C TRP A 86 7.54 3.67 -9.89
N GLN A 87 6.68 4.60 -9.50
CA GLN A 87 5.34 4.72 -10.10
C GLN A 87 5.42 4.91 -11.63
N LYS A 88 6.31 5.80 -12.08
CA LYS A 88 6.54 6.06 -13.51
C LYS A 88 7.11 4.85 -14.24
N ASP A 89 8.07 4.15 -13.62
CA ASP A 89 8.66 2.93 -14.16
C ASP A 89 7.61 1.81 -14.36
N GLN A 90 6.60 1.76 -13.48
CA GLN A 90 5.57 0.73 -13.46
C GLN A 90 4.31 1.09 -14.26
N ASN A 91 4.21 2.30 -14.83
CA ASN A 91 2.99 2.85 -15.44
C ASN A 91 1.79 2.76 -14.47
N ALA A 92 2.01 3.21 -13.23
CA ALA A 92 1.07 3.09 -12.13
C ALA A 92 0.33 4.41 -11.84
N GLU A 93 -0.03 5.18 -12.87
CA GLU A 93 -0.64 6.51 -12.73
C GLU A 93 -1.99 6.49 -12.00
N ALA A 94 -2.72 5.37 -12.07
CA ALA A 94 -3.98 5.17 -11.36
C ALA A 94 -3.81 4.89 -9.84
N ILE A 95 -2.57 4.68 -9.38
CA ILE A 95 -2.26 4.25 -8.01
C ILE A 95 -1.60 5.39 -7.28
N THR A 96 -2.19 5.85 -6.17
CA THR A 96 -1.55 6.85 -5.30
C THR A 96 -0.40 6.23 -4.52
N MET A 97 0.79 6.81 -4.58
CA MET A 97 1.94 6.29 -3.84
C MET A 97 2.05 6.95 -2.46
N LEU A 98 1.99 6.13 -1.42
CA LEU A 98 2.16 6.55 -0.02
C LEU A 98 3.56 6.16 0.46
N ALA A 99 4.45 7.14 0.51
CA ALA A 99 5.80 7.02 1.01
C ALA A 99 5.83 7.17 2.54
N ASP A 100 6.04 6.05 3.22
CA ASP A 100 6.24 5.96 4.66
C ASP A 100 7.75 5.90 4.98
N GLY A 101 8.47 6.96 4.58
CA GLY A 101 9.95 6.98 4.60
C GLY A 101 10.57 6.74 5.98
N ASN A 102 9.83 7.04 7.06
CA ASN A 102 10.26 6.84 8.44
C ASN A 102 9.70 5.55 9.09
N ALA A 103 8.90 4.77 8.35
CA ALA A 103 8.16 3.61 8.86
C ALA A 103 7.19 3.93 10.02
N GLU A 104 6.77 5.19 10.18
CA GLU A 104 5.92 5.63 11.30
C GLU A 104 4.55 4.97 11.22
N PHE A 105 3.93 4.99 10.03
CA PHE A 105 2.65 4.33 9.81
C PHE A 105 2.78 2.82 9.93
N THR A 106 3.77 2.26 9.23
CA THR A 106 4.04 0.82 9.19
C THR A 106 4.23 0.26 10.61
N HIS A 107 4.97 0.95 11.47
CA HIS A 107 5.17 0.55 12.87
C HIS A 107 3.89 0.72 13.71
N ALA A 108 3.16 1.82 13.53
CA ALA A 108 1.92 2.07 14.27
C ALA A 108 0.88 0.95 14.09
N ILE A 109 0.80 0.39 12.88
CA ILE A 109 -0.11 -0.71 12.53
C ILE A 109 0.49 -2.11 12.75
N GLY A 110 1.72 -2.20 13.26
CA GLY A 110 2.40 -3.47 13.53
C GLY A 110 2.69 -4.28 12.27
N MET A 111 2.99 -3.61 11.15
CA MET A 111 3.36 -4.21 9.87
C MET A 111 4.84 -3.96 9.53
N ASP A 112 5.65 -3.55 10.48
CA ASP A 112 7.09 -3.42 10.31
C ASP A 112 7.80 -4.78 10.37
N LYS A 113 8.84 -4.91 9.56
CA LYS A 113 9.75 -6.06 9.56
C LYS A 113 11.19 -5.59 9.48
N ASP A 114 12.05 -6.30 10.20
CA ASP A 114 13.49 -6.13 10.06
C ASP A 114 14.00 -6.86 8.80
N ALA A 115 14.52 -6.10 7.85
CA ALA A 115 15.17 -6.61 6.64
C ALA A 115 16.66 -6.21 6.56
N THR A 116 17.31 -5.94 7.69
CA THR A 116 18.74 -5.61 7.80
C THR A 116 19.65 -6.71 7.25
N ALA A 117 19.26 -7.98 7.36
CA ALA A 117 19.99 -9.11 6.76
C ALA A 117 20.14 -9.00 5.23
N GLY A 118 19.23 -8.26 4.57
CA GLY A 118 19.30 -7.93 3.15
C GLY A 118 19.82 -6.53 2.85
N GLY A 119 20.32 -5.79 3.85
CA GLY A 119 20.78 -4.41 3.70
C GLY A 119 19.66 -3.38 3.51
N MET A 120 18.42 -3.71 3.89
CA MET A 120 17.23 -2.88 3.58
C MET A 120 16.73 -2.05 4.77
N GLY A 121 17.19 -2.32 5.99
CA GLY A 121 16.67 -1.71 7.22
C GLY A 121 15.27 -2.19 7.57
N ILE A 122 14.52 -1.37 8.31
CA ILE A 122 13.10 -1.62 8.60
C ILE A 122 12.28 -1.43 7.32
N ARG A 123 11.37 -2.37 7.03
CA ARG A 123 10.47 -2.34 5.87
C ARG A 123 9.05 -2.69 6.27
N SER A 124 8.12 -2.54 5.34
CA SER A 124 6.76 -3.06 5.51
C SER A 124 6.69 -4.55 5.19
N HIS A 125 5.80 -5.25 5.89
CA HIS A 125 5.26 -6.53 5.44
C HIS A 125 4.56 -6.36 4.08
N ARG A 126 4.38 -7.48 3.37
CA ARG A 126 3.54 -7.48 2.17
C ARG A 126 2.10 -7.74 2.61
N TYR A 127 1.20 -6.82 2.31
CA TYR A 127 -0.21 -6.98 2.60
C TYR A 127 -1.06 -6.16 1.63
N ALA A 128 -2.36 -6.45 1.60
CA ALA A 128 -3.37 -5.55 1.06
C ALA A 128 -4.54 -5.45 2.03
N LEU A 129 -5.21 -4.30 2.02
CA LEU A 129 -6.38 -4.04 2.83
C LEU A 129 -7.44 -3.29 2.02
N ILE A 130 -8.68 -3.46 2.47
CA ILE A 130 -9.83 -2.66 2.06
C ILE A 130 -10.31 -1.95 3.31
N ALA A 131 -10.51 -0.65 3.25
CA ALA A 131 -11.07 0.12 4.35
C ALA A 131 -12.16 1.06 3.84
N TYR A 132 -13.23 1.20 4.61
CA TYR A 132 -14.30 2.17 4.37
C TYR A 132 -14.36 3.16 5.52
N ASP A 133 -14.30 4.46 5.23
CA ASP A 133 -14.21 5.51 6.25
C ASP A 133 -13.10 5.22 7.28
N GLY A 134 -11.93 4.80 6.80
CA GLY A 134 -10.79 4.41 7.62
C GLY A 134 -10.96 3.16 8.48
N VAL A 135 -12.11 2.48 8.45
CA VAL A 135 -12.32 1.21 9.17
C VAL A 135 -11.99 0.03 8.25
N VAL A 136 -11.12 -0.86 8.70
CA VAL A 136 -10.64 -2.00 7.91
C VAL A 136 -11.76 -3.05 7.72
N GLU A 137 -12.15 -3.28 6.47
CA GLU A 137 -13.11 -4.32 6.06
C GLU A 137 -12.40 -5.64 5.71
N TYR A 138 -11.18 -5.56 5.18
CA TYR A 138 -10.34 -6.71 4.81
C TYR A 138 -8.87 -6.43 5.10
N LEU A 139 -8.12 -7.45 5.52
CA LEU A 139 -6.67 -7.42 5.66
C LEU A 139 -6.07 -8.78 5.26
N GLY A 140 -5.32 -8.79 4.16
CA GLY A 140 -4.61 -9.97 3.65
C GLY A 140 -3.10 -9.78 3.77
N VAL A 141 -2.46 -10.51 4.68
CA VAL A 141 -1.00 -10.44 4.92
C VAL A 141 -0.31 -11.67 4.33
N ASP A 142 0.68 -11.44 3.46
CA ASP A 142 1.52 -12.49 2.89
C ASP A 142 2.78 -12.68 3.73
N THR A 143 2.87 -13.84 4.39
CA THR A 143 3.96 -14.16 5.33
C THR A 143 5.16 -14.80 4.65
N GLU A 144 4.95 -15.43 3.49
CA GLU A 144 5.99 -16.14 2.75
C GLU A 144 6.76 -15.23 1.80
N LYS A 145 8.07 -15.40 1.73
CA LYS A 145 8.94 -14.55 0.90
C LYS A 145 8.64 -14.77 -0.58
N GLY A 146 8.18 -13.71 -1.25
CA GLY A 146 7.94 -13.71 -2.69
C GLY A 146 6.56 -14.24 -3.08
N VAL A 147 5.77 -14.72 -2.12
CA VAL A 147 4.37 -15.08 -2.35
C VAL A 147 3.53 -13.80 -2.41
N VAL A 148 2.61 -13.77 -3.37
CA VAL A 148 1.56 -12.77 -3.53
C VAL A 148 0.27 -13.55 -3.68
N ASP A 149 -0.48 -13.68 -2.59
CA ASP A 149 -1.70 -14.49 -2.54
C ASP A 149 -2.81 -13.68 -1.90
N LYS A 150 -2.78 -13.54 -0.57
CA LYS A 150 -3.80 -12.79 0.18
C LYS A 150 -3.76 -11.30 -0.12
N SER A 151 -2.62 -10.78 -0.60
CA SER A 151 -2.50 -9.39 -1.03
C SER A 151 -2.69 -9.17 -2.53
N SER A 152 -2.94 -10.23 -3.32
CA SER A 152 -3.10 -10.11 -4.77
C SER A 152 -4.27 -9.22 -5.18
N ALA A 153 -4.16 -8.59 -6.37
CA ALA A 153 -5.25 -7.81 -6.95
C ALA A 153 -6.49 -8.66 -7.22
N GLU A 154 -6.30 -9.93 -7.61
CA GLU A 154 -7.36 -10.93 -7.77
C GLU A 154 -8.10 -11.17 -6.46
N THR A 155 -7.37 -11.40 -5.36
CA THR A 155 -8.01 -11.55 -4.04
C THR A 155 -8.75 -10.28 -3.63
N ILE A 156 -8.19 -9.10 -3.90
CA ILE A 156 -8.88 -7.83 -3.62
C ILE A 156 -10.18 -7.72 -4.42
N LEU A 157 -10.19 -8.07 -5.71
CA LEU A 157 -11.40 -8.06 -6.52
C LEU A 157 -12.48 -9.02 -5.99
N ASP A 158 -12.08 -10.21 -5.51
CA ASP A 158 -13.02 -11.15 -4.90
C ASP A 158 -13.60 -10.64 -3.56
N ARG A 159 -12.87 -9.74 -2.89
CA ARG A 159 -13.30 -9.10 -1.63
C ARG A 159 -14.10 -7.82 -1.84
N LEU A 160 -13.98 -7.21 -3.01
CA LEU A 160 -14.82 -6.09 -3.44
C LEU A 160 -16.14 -6.65 -3.98
N GLY A 161 -17.22 -6.33 -3.26
CA GLY A 161 -18.56 -6.90 -3.44
C GLY A 161 -19.14 -6.73 -4.83
#